data_AF-A0A948ZYZ1-F1
#
_entry.id   AF-A0A948ZYZ1-F1
#
_cell.length_a   1.000
_cell.length_b   1.000
_cell.length_c   1.000
_cell.angle_alpha   90.00
_cell.angle_beta   90.00
_cell.angle_gamma   90.00
#
_symmetry.space_group_name_H-M   'P 1'
#
loop_
_entity.id
_entity.type
_entity.pdbx_description
1 polymer ?
#
loop_
_entity_poly.entity_id
_entity_poly.type
_entity_poly.pdbx_seq_one_letter_code
_entity_poly.pdbx_strand_id
1 'polypeptide(L)'
;MHRTNDGLTIPSPPIETIDNPHVMACNKCHIQGKDGKTQETLITADSISLCEMCHAGANLHPLGIEPINQFAGLDHFTLPLGNGIYQGKIVCLTCHYIHQDKFTPYLLRGDNTSHQTIRNNLCSICHKEHFAGISPHTSETTACVFCHIATPEKRKNKGKMAKDEVDAVCFFCHWSLRKNHYKDLDPLPDPLVQELIDPSSNLKQGQMYCLSCHMHHGKAAETHLITKQYLQLAVVSRNINPHWKNLMCISCHKSAPSKGNPSLLGSGDLNELCNRCHKSEFARADIHPVGIIPSKHVKIPLDMPLQNGKLSCETCHLSSLQESALHIDSMGKENPKFLRRSGLSRNEFCFLCHRQETYRRLNPHLQVDEHGHIRKETCLLCHASLPDIYLFGPENVIFIVADPNEYCIGCHPGFSENHPAGGRHLVKPSAKILKALETSVQRIGVELPLYQGKVVCATCHNPHDLGVIKYPASAEGSQRKNKLRLMPGITQCTGCHWDKG
;
A
#
# COMPACT_ATOMS: atom_id res chain seq x y z
N MET A 1 14.10 -35.46 17.83
CA MET A 1 14.59 -34.45 18.80
C MET A 1 14.80 -33.15 18.04
N HIS A 2 13.75 -32.32 17.99
CA HIS A 2 13.70 -31.08 17.24
C HIS A 2 14.31 -29.93 18.06
N ARG A 3 15.26 -29.20 17.47
CA ARG A 3 15.61 -27.84 17.90
C ARG A 3 14.76 -26.87 17.08
N THR A 4 13.91 -26.12 17.74
CA THR A 4 13.24 -24.94 17.18
C THR A 4 14.25 -23.80 17.09
N ASN A 5 14.31 -23.17 15.92
CA ASN A 5 15.15 -22.02 15.64
C ASN A 5 14.18 -20.87 15.38
N ASP A 6 13.69 -20.26 16.47
CA ASP A 6 12.76 -19.14 16.42
C ASP A 6 13.55 -17.85 16.16
N GLY A 7 13.73 -17.54 14.86
CA GLY A 7 14.16 -16.23 14.41
C GLY A 7 13.06 -15.21 14.72
N LEU A 8 13.17 -14.57 15.89
CA LEU A 8 12.33 -13.44 16.27
C LEU A 8 12.65 -12.24 15.36
N THR A 9 11.81 -12.02 14.36
CA THR A 9 11.73 -10.73 13.68
C THR A 9 11.15 -9.72 14.66
N ILE A 10 11.97 -8.73 15.07
CA ILE A 10 11.53 -7.66 15.97
C ILE A 10 10.69 -6.67 15.16
N PRO A 11 9.36 -6.56 15.39
CA PRO A 11 8.58 -5.50 14.78
C PRO A 11 9.03 -4.16 15.39
N SER A 12 9.33 -3.17 14.56
CA SER A 12 9.62 -1.82 15.06
C SER A 12 8.30 -1.08 15.31
N PRO A 13 7.99 -0.67 16.55
CA PRO A 13 6.80 0.13 16.86
C PRO A 13 6.93 1.55 16.26
N PRO A 14 5.84 2.34 16.22
CA PRO A 14 5.87 3.73 15.81
C PRO A 14 6.88 4.53 16.65
N ILE A 15 7.40 5.63 16.10
CA ILE A 15 8.30 6.57 16.79
C ILE A 15 7.48 7.39 17.83
N GLU A 16 6.88 6.70 18.78
CA GLU A 16 6.39 7.27 20.03
C GLU A 16 7.28 6.68 21.13
N THR A 17 7.81 7.58 21.97
CA THR A 17 8.80 7.39 23.04
C THR A 17 9.08 5.93 23.43
N ILE A 18 10.02 5.32 22.71
CA ILE A 18 10.61 4.04 23.12
C ILE A 18 11.63 4.37 24.19
N ASP A 19 11.45 3.84 25.41
CA ASP A 19 12.45 3.94 26.46
C ASP A 19 13.80 3.43 25.96
N ASN A 20 14.89 4.09 26.33
CA ASN A 20 16.21 3.69 25.88
C ASN A 20 16.47 2.23 26.32
N PRO A 21 16.66 1.27 25.38
CA PRO A 21 16.83 -0.14 25.73
C PRO A 21 18.13 -0.43 26.49
N HIS A 22 19.00 0.58 26.62
CA HIS A 22 20.22 0.55 27.42
C HIS A 22 20.08 1.23 28.79
N VAL A 23 18.86 1.52 29.24
CA VAL A 23 18.58 1.82 30.66
C VAL A 23 18.71 0.53 31.46
N MET A 24 19.95 0.19 31.78
CA MET A 24 20.31 -1.01 32.54
C MET A 24 21.34 -0.67 33.62
N ALA A 25 21.52 -1.58 34.58
CA ALA A 25 22.50 -1.39 35.63
C ALA A 25 23.92 -1.27 35.04
N CYS A 26 24.70 -0.29 35.50
CA CYS A 26 26.03 -0.01 34.95
C CYS A 26 26.96 -1.23 35.01
N ASN A 27 26.79 -2.10 36.01
CA ASN A 27 27.57 -3.33 36.17
C ASN A 27 27.35 -4.39 35.07
N LYS A 28 26.44 -4.16 34.13
CA LYS A 28 26.30 -4.98 32.91
C LYS A 28 27.36 -4.69 31.86
N CYS A 29 27.92 -3.48 31.87
CA CYS A 29 28.95 -3.05 30.92
C CYS A 29 30.31 -2.82 31.60
N HIS A 30 30.28 -2.52 32.89
CA HIS A 30 31.43 -2.04 33.64
C HIS A 30 31.76 -2.92 34.85
N ILE A 31 33.03 -2.94 35.24
CA ILE A 31 33.51 -3.69 36.41
C ILE A 31 32.95 -3.08 37.70
N GLN A 32 32.47 -3.93 38.61
CA GLN A 32 32.07 -3.51 39.94
C GLN A 32 33.29 -3.49 40.88
N GLY A 33 33.56 -2.34 41.48
CA GLY A 33 34.59 -2.15 42.49
C GLY A 33 34.28 -2.87 43.80
N LYS A 34 35.31 -3.06 44.62
CA LYS A 34 35.19 -3.72 45.94
C LYS A 34 34.29 -2.96 46.91
N ASP A 35 34.07 -1.67 46.69
CA ASP A 35 33.17 -0.79 47.43
C ASP A 35 31.72 -0.84 46.93
N GLY A 36 31.42 -1.72 45.97
CA GLY A 36 30.11 -1.86 45.35
C GLY A 36 29.81 -0.83 44.26
N LYS A 37 30.69 0.17 44.04
CA LYS A 37 30.53 1.19 43.00
C LYS A 37 31.03 0.69 41.66
N THR A 38 30.37 1.09 40.59
CA THR A 38 30.79 0.73 39.23
C THR A 38 31.97 1.60 38.79
N GLN A 39 33.01 0.98 38.25
CA GLN A 39 34.20 1.66 37.71
C GLN A 39 34.00 2.02 36.23
N GLU A 40 34.79 2.95 35.69
CA GLU A 40 34.72 3.27 34.25
C GLU A 40 35.19 2.09 33.36
N THR A 41 36.04 1.22 33.90
CA THR A 41 36.59 0.05 33.19
C THR A 41 35.50 -0.91 32.74
N LEU A 42 35.57 -1.36 31.48
CA LEU A 42 34.63 -2.33 30.90
C LEU A 42 34.86 -3.75 31.45
N ILE A 43 33.81 -4.57 31.49
CA ILE A 43 33.91 -5.99 31.88
C ILE A 43 34.69 -6.84 30.89
N THR A 44 34.82 -6.36 29.65
CA THR A 44 35.65 -6.95 28.59
C THR A 44 36.90 -6.09 28.37
N ALA A 45 37.88 -6.64 27.64
CA ALA A 45 39.09 -5.90 27.27
C ALA A 45 38.83 -4.74 26.30
N ASP A 46 37.72 -4.77 25.56
CA ASP A 46 37.40 -3.78 24.54
C ASP A 46 35.89 -3.62 24.31
N SER A 47 35.52 -2.48 23.72
CA SER A 47 34.13 -2.10 23.46
C SER A 47 33.43 -2.91 22.36
N ILE A 48 34.16 -3.46 21.38
CA ILE A 48 33.53 -4.26 20.31
C ILE A 48 33.07 -5.58 20.91
N SER A 49 33.96 -6.28 21.60
CA SER A 49 33.65 -7.53 22.30
C SER A 49 32.50 -7.35 23.28
N LEU A 50 32.46 -6.21 24.00
CA LEU A 50 31.37 -5.90 24.91
C LEU A 50 30.01 -5.86 24.18
N CYS A 51 29.93 -5.09 23.09
CA CYS A 51 28.69 -4.93 22.34
C CYS A 51 28.27 -6.26 21.71
N GLU A 52 29.22 -7.06 21.20
CA GLU A 52 28.94 -8.34 20.56
C GLU A 52 28.41 -9.41 21.54
N MET A 53 28.65 -9.28 22.85
CA MET A 53 28.03 -10.17 23.85
C MET A 53 26.50 -10.10 23.83
N CYS A 54 25.93 -8.94 23.50
CA CYS A 54 24.49 -8.73 23.41
C CYS A 54 24.00 -8.61 21.96
N HIS A 55 24.86 -8.18 21.05
CA HIS A 55 24.55 -7.86 19.64
C HIS A 55 25.41 -8.67 18.67
N ALA A 56 25.57 -9.98 18.93
CA ALA A 56 26.35 -10.86 18.09
C ALA A 56 25.92 -10.77 16.61
N GLY A 57 26.84 -10.38 15.73
CA GLY A 57 26.59 -10.27 14.29
C GLY A 57 25.73 -9.08 13.85
N ALA A 58 25.39 -8.15 14.74
CA ALA A 58 24.61 -6.95 14.40
C ALA A 58 25.44 -5.84 13.73
N ASN A 59 26.76 -6.01 13.65
CA ASN A 59 27.69 -5.05 13.05
C ASN A 59 27.54 -5.07 11.52
N LEU A 60 26.73 -4.16 10.98
CA LEU A 60 26.52 -3.98 9.54
C LEU A 60 27.58 -3.07 8.87
N HIS A 61 28.47 -2.48 9.67
CA HIS A 61 29.56 -1.62 9.22
C HIS A 61 30.89 -2.12 9.80
N PRO A 62 32.00 -2.07 9.05
CA PRO A 62 33.31 -2.48 9.56
C PRO A 62 33.73 -1.73 10.83
N LEU A 63 34.30 -2.47 11.78
CA LEU A 63 34.86 -1.98 13.05
C LEU A 63 36.31 -2.44 13.20
N GLY A 64 37.07 -1.82 14.11
CA GLY A 64 38.48 -2.11 14.32
C GLY A 64 39.40 -1.66 13.18
N ILE A 65 38.88 -0.79 12.31
CA ILE A 65 39.60 -0.19 11.18
C ILE A 65 40.03 1.24 11.51
N GLU A 66 41.13 1.69 10.92
CA GLU A 66 41.55 3.08 11.01
C GLU A 66 40.60 3.98 10.19
N PRO A 67 40.25 5.17 10.69
CA PRO A 67 39.43 6.09 9.93
C PRO A 67 40.19 6.59 8.70
N ILE A 68 39.52 6.60 7.55
CA ILE A 68 40.12 7.00 6.25
C ILE A 68 40.55 8.48 6.27
N ASN A 69 39.87 9.30 7.07
CA ASN A 69 40.20 10.70 7.28
C ASN A 69 40.43 10.97 8.77
N GLN A 70 41.43 11.79 9.11
CA GLN A 70 41.46 12.41 10.43
C GLN A 70 40.19 13.27 10.57
N PHE A 71 39.42 13.08 11.64
CA PHE A 71 38.16 13.82 11.92
C PHE A 71 38.36 15.33 12.15
N ALA A 72 39.50 15.89 11.73
CA ALA A 72 39.82 17.31 11.81
C ALA A 72 38.84 18.13 10.95
N GLY A 73 38.26 19.16 11.57
CA GLY A 73 37.37 20.13 10.92
C GLY A 73 35.87 19.96 11.17
N LEU A 74 35.45 19.22 12.21
CA LEU A 74 34.05 19.24 12.66
C LEU A 74 33.94 20.21 13.83
N ASP A 75 33.46 21.42 13.56
CA ASP A 75 33.42 22.50 14.55
C ASP A 75 32.47 22.22 15.74
N HIS A 76 31.72 21.11 15.74
CA HIS A 76 30.64 20.90 16.70
C HIS A 76 30.53 19.51 17.38
N PHE A 77 31.13 18.41 16.87
CA PHE A 77 31.08 17.10 17.57
C PHE A 77 32.28 16.19 17.24
N THR A 78 32.97 15.72 18.28
CA THR A 78 34.09 14.77 18.18
C THR A 78 33.56 13.32 18.22
N LEU A 79 33.88 12.50 17.21
CA LEU A 79 33.59 11.07 17.25
C LEU A 79 34.71 10.34 18.03
N PRO A 80 34.40 9.66 19.14
CA PRO A 80 35.42 8.99 19.92
C PRO A 80 35.93 7.75 19.18
N LEU A 81 37.24 7.55 19.19
CA LEU A 81 37.85 6.33 18.67
C LEU A 81 38.06 5.32 19.79
N GLY A 82 38.27 4.07 19.41
CA GLY A 82 38.60 2.99 20.33
C GLY A 82 39.85 3.29 21.14
N ASN A 83 39.94 2.63 22.29
CA ASN A 83 41.10 2.63 23.19
C ASN A 83 41.73 1.22 23.25
N GLY A 84 42.85 1.09 23.95
CA GLY A 84 43.52 -0.20 24.15
C GLY A 84 43.93 -0.86 22.84
N ILE A 85 43.48 -2.10 22.61
CA ILE A 85 43.80 -2.86 21.38
C ILE A 85 43.20 -2.24 20.10
N TYR A 86 42.21 -1.34 20.25
CA TYR A 86 41.60 -0.59 19.17
C TYR A 86 41.94 0.91 19.20
N GLN A 87 43.07 1.28 19.83
CA GLN A 87 43.51 2.67 19.91
C GLN A 87 43.48 3.36 18.53
N GLY A 88 42.68 4.42 18.42
CA GLY A 88 42.56 5.20 17.18
C GLY A 88 41.72 4.57 16.06
N LYS A 89 41.01 3.47 16.35
CA LYS A 89 40.17 2.75 15.37
C LYS A 89 38.68 3.00 15.60
N ILE A 90 37.88 2.82 14.56
CA ILE A 90 36.41 2.92 14.64
C ILE A 90 35.86 1.74 15.46
N VAL A 91 35.06 2.03 16.49
CA VAL A 91 34.39 1.04 17.36
C VAL A 91 32.90 1.36 17.43
N CYS A 92 32.09 0.50 18.05
CA CYS A 92 30.63 0.72 18.18
C CYS A 92 30.32 2.10 18.78
N LEU A 93 31.06 2.49 19.83
CA LEU A 93 30.88 3.75 20.55
C LEU A 93 31.31 4.99 19.75
N THR A 94 32.00 4.81 18.62
CA THR A 94 32.32 5.89 17.68
C THR A 94 31.04 6.47 17.08
N CYS A 95 30.10 5.61 16.68
CA CYS A 95 28.83 6.03 16.09
C CYS A 95 27.68 6.04 17.09
N HIS A 96 27.73 5.20 18.12
CA HIS A 96 26.67 5.05 19.12
C HIS A 96 27.00 5.78 20.42
N TYR A 97 26.03 6.54 20.95
CA TYR A 97 26.08 7.15 22.27
C TYR A 97 25.09 6.48 23.21
N ILE A 98 25.59 5.55 24.01
CA ILE A 98 24.77 4.71 24.90
C ILE A 98 24.39 5.40 26.22
N HIS A 99 25.12 6.44 26.62
CA HIS A 99 24.90 7.17 27.88
C HIS A 99 24.04 8.44 27.70
N GLN A 100 23.05 8.40 26.82
CA GLN A 100 22.15 9.54 26.63
C GLN A 100 20.84 9.35 27.38
N ASP A 101 20.37 10.43 28.00
CA ASP A 101 19.11 10.48 28.73
C ASP A 101 17.89 10.41 27.80
N LYS A 102 18.04 10.89 26.56
CA LYS A 102 16.98 10.88 25.54
C LYS A 102 17.31 9.86 24.46
N PHE A 103 16.34 9.00 24.14
CA PHE A 103 16.51 8.02 23.08
C PHE A 103 16.53 8.68 21.70
N THR A 104 17.68 8.66 21.03
CA THR A 104 17.74 8.79 19.57
C THR A 104 17.57 7.41 18.94
N PRO A 105 16.90 7.28 17.78
CA PRO A 105 16.81 5.98 17.11
C PRO A 105 18.18 5.34 16.91
N TYR A 106 18.34 4.10 17.38
CA TYR A 106 19.59 3.33 17.38
C TYR A 106 20.76 3.96 18.15
N LEU A 107 20.50 4.96 18.98
CA LEU A 107 21.52 5.64 19.78
C LEU A 107 22.63 6.29 18.96
N LEU A 108 22.38 6.69 17.71
CA LEU A 108 23.40 7.29 16.85
C LEU A 108 23.78 8.71 17.32
N ARG A 109 25.08 9.04 17.28
CA ARG A 109 25.61 10.39 17.55
C ARG A 109 25.21 11.36 16.44
N GLY A 110 24.77 12.57 16.81
CA GLY A 110 24.48 13.65 15.86
C GLY A 110 23.37 14.59 16.33
N ASP A 111 23.05 15.59 15.52
CA ASP A 111 21.95 16.54 15.77
C ASP A 111 20.58 15.89 15.51
N ASN A 112 19.65 16.07 16.45
CA ASN A 112 18.38 15.32 16.59
C ASN A 112 17.25 15.74 15.65
N THR A 113 17.56 16.42 14.55
CA THR A 113 16.55 16.99 13.65
C THR A 113 15.83 15.94 12.80
N SER A 114 16.49 14.83 12.41
CA SER A 114 15.84 13.61 11.87
C SER A 114 16.81 12.41 11.79
N HIS A 115 16.31 11.17 11.90
CA HIS A 115 17.16 9.96 11.84
C HIS A 115 17.94 9.80 10.51
N GLN A 116 17.33 10.20 9.38
CA GLN A 116 18.01 10.14 8.08
C GLN A 116 19.11 11.19 7.98
N THR A 117 18.87 12.38 8.52
CA THR A 117 19.87 13.44 8.62
C THR A 117 21.04 13.02 9.50
N ILE A 118 20.78 12.39 10.66
CA ILE A 118 21.83 11.88 11.56
C ILE A 118 22.74 10.86 10.85
N ARG A 119 22.14 9.85 10.19
CA ARG A 119 22.91 8.79 9.52
C ARG A 119 23.72 9.33 8.34
N ASN A 120 23.09 10.13 7.47
CA ASN A 120 23.80 10.73 6.32
C ASN A 120 24.91 11.68 6.77
N ASN A 121 24.70 12.42 7.86
CA ASN A 121 25.72 13.26 8.45
C ASN A 121 26.89 12.43 8.99
N LEU A 122 26.63 11.35 9.74
CA LEU A 122 27.68 10.45 10.22
C LEU A 122 28.49 9.83 9.07
N CYS A 123 27.81 9.36 8.03
CA CYS A 123 28.48 8.84 6.84
C CYS A 123 29.34 9.92 6.17
N SER A 124 28.79 11.12 5.96
CA SER A 124 29.51 12.24 5.33
C SER A 124 30.67 12.74 6.19
N ILE A 125 30.55 12.67 7.52
CA ILE A 125 31.61 13.00 8.47
C ILE A 125 32.81 12.05 8.30
N CYS A 126 32.55 10.74 8.27
CA CYS A 126 33.60 9.73 8.16
C CYS A 126 34.19 9.64 6.74
N HIS A 127 33.34 9.78 5.72
CA HIS A 127 33.70 9.51 4.33
C HIS A 127 33.95 10.77 3.47
N LYS A 128 33.53 11.98 3.91
CA LYS A 128 33.70 13.27 3.20
C LYS A 128 33.42 13.17 1.70
N GLU A 129 34.25 13.77 0.83
CA GLU A 129 34.13 13.69 -0.63
C GLU A 129 34.16 12.25 -1.19
N HIS A 130 34.67 11.28 -0.44
CA HIS A 130 34.71 9.88 -0.88
C HIS A 130 33.37 9.16 -0.71
N PHE A 131 32.39 9.73 0.00
CA PHE A 131 31.10 9.06 0.22
C PHE A 131 30.36 8.73 -1.09
N ALA A 132 30.42 9.63 -2.07
CA ALA A 132 29.79 9.43 -3.38
C ALA A 132 30.41 8.26 -4.18
N GLY A 133 31.65 7.86 -3.87
CA GLY A 133 32.35 6.72 -4.48
C GLY A 133 32.22 5.40 -3.72
N ILE A 134 31.82 5.42 -2.45
CA ILE A 134 31.73 4.22 -1.58
C ILE A 134 30.37 3.53 -1.70
N SER A 135 29.66 3.71 -2.83
CA SER A 135 28.43 2.96 -3.05
C SER A 135 28.75 1.45 -3.10
N PRO A 136 28.10 0.62 -2.27
CA PRO A 136 28.31 -0.83 -2.30
C PRO A 136 27.78 -1.48 -3.60
N HIS A 137 27.18 -0.68 -4.49
CA HIS A 137 26.72 -1.09 -5.81
C HIS A 137 27.75 -0.89 -6.92
N THR A 138 28.97 -0.42 -6.59
CA THR A 138 30.08 -0.39 -7.55
C THR A 138 30.70 -1.77 -7.68
N SER A 139 31.34 -2.06 -8.82
CA SER A 139 32.00 -3.34 -9.07
C SER A 139 33.39 -3.45 -8.41
N GLU A 140 33.72 -2.60 -7.45
CA GLU A 140 35.02 -2.62 -6.78
C GLU A 140 35.07 -3.73 -5.71
N THR A 141 36.20 -4.45 -5.65
CA THR A 141 36.36 -5.66 -4.82
C THR A 141 36.27 -5.39 -3.31
N THR A 142 36.58 -4.17 -2.89
CA THR A 142 36.48 -3.69 -1.49
C THR A 142 35.03 -3.48 -1.05
N ALA A 143 34.10 -3.25 -1.99
CA ALA A 143 32.68 -3.08 -1.68
C ALA A 143 31.98 -4.40 -1.32
N CYS A 144 32.55 -5.54 -1.73
CA CYS A 144 31.94 -6.85 -1.51
C CYS A 144 31.75 -7.20 -0.03
N VAL A 145 32.68 -6.79 0.85
CA VAL A 145 32.64 -7.14 2.28
C VAL A 145 31.52 -6.42 3.05
N PHE A 146 30.90 -5.41 2.42
CA PHE A 146 29.77 -4.70 3.01
C PHE A 146 28.50 -5.55 3.05
N CYS A 147 28.26 -6.30 1.96
CA CYS A 147 27.12 -7.21 1.85
C CYS A 147 27.51 -8.67 2.14
N HIS A 148 28.79 -9.01 2.07
CA HIS A 148 29.28 -10.37 2.27
C HIS A 148 30.23 -10.48 3.46
N ILE A 149 29.99 -11.44 4.34
CA ILE A 149 30.85 -11.74 5.51
C ILE A 149 32.32 -12.05 5.11
N ALA A 150 32.57 -12.44 3.85
CA ALA A 150 33.91 -12.64 3.31
C ALA A 150 33.95 -12.36 1.80
N THR A 151 35.13 -12.03 1.28
CA THR A 151 35.38 -11.87 -0.17
C THR A 151 35.00 -13.16 -0.93
N PRO A 152 34.24 -13.08 -2.04
CA PRO A 152 33.71 -14.24 -2.77
C PRO A 152 34.77 -15.28 -3.15
N GLU A 153 35.98 -14.85 -3.49
CA GLU A 153 37.11 -15.71 -3.88
C GLU A 153 37.53 -16.71 -2.79
N LYS A 154 37.26 -16.40 -1.51
CA LYS A 154 37.64 -17.24 -0.36
C LYS A 154 36.52 -18.18 0.10
N ARG A 155 35.30 -18.09 -0.45
CA ARG A 155 34.19 -18.97 -0.07
C ARG A 155 34.14 -20.21 -0.97
N LYS A 156 34.52 -21.37 -0.39
CA LYS A 156 34.23 -22.70 -0.99
C LYS A 156 32.72 -23.04 -0.99
N ASN A 157 31.92 -22.38 -0.15
CA ASN A 157 30.46 -22.56 -0.08
C ASN A 157 29.72 -21.25 -0.31
N LYS A 158 28.91 -21.23 -1.38
CA LYS A 158 28.07 -20.12 -1.86
C LYS A 158 26.78 -20.00 -1.04
N GLY A 159 26.87 -19.85 0.28
CA GLY A 159 25.69 -19.64 1.12
C GLY A 159 24.97 -18.34 0.74
N LYS A 160 23.71 -18.43 0.29
CA LYS A 160 22.84 -17.27 0.06
C LYS A 160 22.50 -16.64 1.41
N MET A 161 22.53 -15.32 1.51
CA MET A 161 22.00 -14.60 2.68
C MET A 161 20.51 -14.89 2.83
N ALA A 162 20.02 -14.90 4.08
CA ALA A 162 18.59 -14.94 4.34
C ALA A 162 17.94 -13.61 3.91
N LYS A 163 16.62 -13.64 3.62
CA LYS A 163 15.88 -12.46 3.13
C LYS A 163 15.95 -11.29 4.12
N ASP A 164 15.79 -11.57 5.41
CA ASP A 164 15.80 -10.55 6.46
C ASP A 164 17.18 -9.91 6.63
N GLU A 165 18.25 -10.67 6.39
CA GLU A 165 19.62 -10.15 6.40
C GLU A 165 19.87 -9.19 5.23
N VAL A 166 19.35 -9.52 4.06
CA VAL A 166 19.42 -8.66 2.87
C VAL A 166 18.69 -7.35 3.10
N ASP A 167 17.45 -7.39 3.59
CA ASP A 167 16.68 -6.18 3.87
C ASP A 167 17.32 -5.35 4.99
N ALA A 168 17.89 -5.98 6.01
CA ALA A 168 18.63 -5.27 7.06
C ALA A 168 19.82 -4.46 6.49
N VAL A 169 20.62 -5.08 5.59
CA VAL A 169 21.74 -4.41 4.92
C VAL A 169 21.23 -3.30 3.99
N CYS A 170 20.19 -3.55 3.19
CA CYS A 170 19.65 -2.53 2.29
C CYS A 170 19.04 -1.35 3.06
N PHE A 171 18.26 -1.59 4.13
CA PHE A 171 17.69 -0.55 4.97
C PHE A 171 18.72 0.19 5.83
N PHE A 172 19.91 -0.38 6.01
CA PHE A 172 21.03 0.35 6.59
C PHE A 172 21.39 1.58 5.74
N CYS A 173 21.47 1.43 4.42
CA CYS A 173 21.75 2.55 3.51
C CYS A 173 20.48 3.30 3.07
N HIS A 174 19.36 2.59 2.90
CA HIS A 174 18.11 3.09 2.34
C HIS A 174 16.98 3.18 3.37
N TRP A 175 17.29 3.68 4.56
CA TRP A 175 16.36 3.71 5.69
C TRP A 175 14.98 4.30 5.37
N SER A 176 14.93 5.35 4.54
CA SER A 176 13.67 5.99 4.13
C SER A 176 12.71 5.06 3.39
N LEU A 177 13.19 3.93 2.85
CA LEU A 177 12.39 2.94 2.13
C LEU A 177 11.71 1.93 3.06
N ARG A 178 11.95 1.95 4.38
CA ARG A 178 11.39 0.92 5.28
C ARG A 178 9.87 0.97 5.39
N LYS A 179 9.24 2.14 5.17
CA LYS A 179 7.78 2.31 5.25
C LYS A 179 7.18 2.46 3.87
N ASN A 180 6.21 1.60 3.55
CA ASN A 180 5.40 1.64 2.32
C ASN A 180 6.18 1.46 0.99
N HIS A 181 7.46 1.08 0.99
CA HIS A 181 8.19 0.91 -0.28
C HIS A 181 7.54 -0.12 -1.20
N TYR A 182 7.13 -1.27 -0.66
CA TYR A 182 6.42 -2.29 -1.45
C TYR A 182 4.94 -1.98 -1.69
N LYS A 183 4.40 -0.90 -1.10
CA LYS A 183 2.97 -0.58 -1.20
C LYS A 183 2.60 -0.28 -2.64
N ASP A 184 1.60 -1.01 -3.13
CA ASP A 184 1.08 -0.92 -4.50
C ASP A 184 2.14 -1.23 -5.58
N LEU A 185 3.16 -2.03 -5.24
CA LEU A 185 4.25 -2.48 -6.12
C LEU A 185 4.41 -4.01 -6.16
N ASP A 186 3.58 -4.76 -5.44
CA ASP A 186 3.60 -6.23 -5.47
C ASP A 186 2.77 -6.75 -6.66
N PRO A 187 3.39 -7.38 -7.68
CA PRO A 187 2.64 -7.91 -8.81
C PRO A 187 1.97 -9.25 -8.50
N LEU A 188 2.37 -9.93 -7.41
CA LEU A 188 2.08 -11.34 -7.14
C LEU A 188 0.63 -11.66 -6.79
N PRO A 189 -0.19 -10.74 -6.25
CA PRO A 189 -1.61 -11.03 -6.06
C PRO A 189 -2.38 -11.27 -7.37
N ASP A 190 -1.86 -10.86 -8.53
CA ASP A 190 -2.51 -11.08 -9.82
C ASP A 190 -2.29 -12.52 -10.34
N PRO A 191 -3.35 -13.33 -10.57
CA PRO A 191 -3.23 -14.67 -11.14
C PRO A 191 -2.49 -14.73 -12.48
N LEU A 192 -2.64 -13.71 -13.34
CA LEU A 192 -1.95 -13.65 -14.62
C LEU A 192 -0.43 -13.53 -14.45
N VAL A 193 0.01 -12.90 -13.36
CA VAL A 193 1.43 -12.81 -13.01
C VAL A 193 1.93 -14.16 -12.52
N GLN A 194 1.15 -14.86 -11.70
CA GLN A 194 1.54 -16.17 -11.15
C GLN A 194 1.87 -17.19 -12.25
N GLU A 195 1.15 -17.15 -13.37
CA GLU A 195 1.40 -18.01 -14.54
C GLU A 195 2.72 -17.72 -15.26
N LEU A 196 3.28 -16.51 -15.08
CA LEU A 196 4.48 -16.03 -15.76
C LEU A 196 5.74 -16.07 -14.88
N ILE A 197 5.60 -16.38 -13.59
CA ILE A 197 6.74 -16.43 -12.67
C ILE A 197 7.60 -17.65 -13.00
N ASP A 198 8.87 -17.39 -13.29
CA ASP A 198 9.89 -18.45 -13.36
C ASP A 198 9.99 -19.14 -11.98
N PRO A 199 9.86 -20.48 -11.88
CA PRO A 199 10.02 -21.20 -10.62
C PRO A 199 11.36 -20.96 -9.90
N SER A 200 12.39 -20.56 -10.65
CA SER A 200 13.71 -20.19 -10.12
C SER A 200 13.79 -18.73 -9.64
N SER A 201 12.74 -17.92 -9.85
CA SER A 201 12.68 -16.53 -9.41
C SER A 201 12.73 -16.40 -7.89
N ASN A 202 13.26 -15.27 -7.45
CA ASN A 202 13.24 -14.87 -6.05
C ASN A 202 11.89 -14.29 -5.59
N LEU A 203 10.94 -14.11 -6.52
CA LEU A 203 9.61 -13.59 -6.26
C LEU A 203 8.69 -14.68 -5.69
N LYS A 204 8.18 -14.47 -4.46
CA LYS A 204 7.25 -15.37 -3.78
C LYS A 204 6.16 -14.55 -3.10
N GLN A 205 4.90 -15.00 -3.21
CA GLN A 205 3.74 -14.26 -2.72
C GLN A 205 3.88 -13.92 -1.23
N GLY A 206 3.59 -12.67 -0.86
CA GLY A 206 3.69 -12.19 0.52
C GLY A 206 5.12 -12.07 1.06
N GLN A 207 6.14 -12.20 0.21
CA GLN A 207 7.55 -12.19 0.62
C GLN A 207 8.39 -11.26 -0.26
N MET A 208 7.85 -10.10 -0.63
CA MET A 208 8.61 -9.05 -1.31
C MET A 208 9.70 -8.51 -0.38
N TYR A 209 10.93 -8.51 -0.88
CA TYR A 209 12.11 -7.95 -0.21
C TYR A 209 12.95 -7.20 -1.26
N CYS A 210 14.03 -6.53 -0.87
CA CYS A 210 14.76 -5.62 -1.77
C CYS A 210 15.18 -6.31 -3.07
N LEU A 211 15.68 -7.56 -2.99
CA LEU A 211 16.13 -8.32 -4.17
C LEU A 211 15.01 -9.05 -4.92
N SER A 212 13.75 -8.90 -4.50
CA SER A 212 12.60 -9.23 -5.34
C SER A 212 12.50 -8.29 -6.54
N CYS A 213 12.88 -7.02 -6.35
CA CYS A 213 12.77 -5.99 -7.39
C CYS A 213 14.13 -5.52 -7.88
N HIS A 214 15.15 -5.48 -7.02
CA HIS A 214 16.44 -4.85 -7.29
C HIS A 214 17.58 -5.86 -7.55
N MET A 215 18.54 -5.44 -8.36
CA MET A 215 19.81 -6.12 -8.65
C MET A 215 20.96 -5.34 -8.01
N HIS A 216 21.41 -5.80 -6.85
CA HIS A 216 22.49 -5.17 -6.09
C HIS A 216 23.87 -5.20 -6.76
N HIS A 217 24.08 -6.07 -7.76
CA HIS A 217 25.31 -6.19 -8.57
C HIS A 217 25.20 -5.53 -9.96
N GLY A 218 24.25 -4.63 -10.16
CA GLY A 218 24.09 -3.94 -11.46
C GLY A 218 25.14 -2.85 -11.68
N LYS A 219 25.31 -2.44 -12.94
CA LYS A 219 26.14 -1.28 -13.27
C LYS A 219 25.42 -0.01 -12.82
N ALA A 220 26.16 0.97 -12.29
CA ALA A 220 25.59 2.25 -11.83
C ALA A 220 24.74 3.01 -12.87
N ALA A 221 24.89 2.71 -14.17
CA ALA A 221 24.09 3.28 -15.24
C ALA A 221 22.64 2.74 -15.33
N GLU A 222 22.31 1.65 -14.64
CA GLU A 222 20.96 1.07 -14.64
C GLU A 222 20.05 1.81 -13.64
N THR A 223 18.99 2.44 -14.15
CA THR A 223 18.07 3.26 -13.36
C THR A 223 17.49 2.46 -12.18
N HIS A 224 17.83 2.89 -10.96
CA HIS A 224 17.40 2.27 -9.69
C HIS A 224 17.71 0.77 -9.55
N LEU A 225 18.57 0.20 -10.41
CA LEU A 225 18.96 -1.21 -10.39
C LEU A 225 17.78 -2.18 -10.38
N ILE A 226 16.66 -1.90 -11.06
CA ILE A 226 15.50 -2.80 -11.06
C ILE A 226 15.74 -3.98 -12.02
N THR A 227 15.40 -5.19 -11.58
CA THR A 227 15.54 -6.40 -12.40
C THR A 227 14.60 -6.38 -13.60
N LYS A 228 15.08 -6.87 -14.75
CA LYS A 228 14.26 -7.04 -15.95
C LYS A 228 13.05 -7.95 -15.70
N GLN A 229 13.23 -9.00 -14.91
CA GLN A 229 12.16 -9.93 -14.55
C GLN A 229 11.03 -9.22 -13.81
N TYR A 230 11.35 -8.41 -12.80
CA TYR A 230 10.33 -7.63 -12.09
C TYR A 230 9.59 -6.68 -13.03
N LEU A 231 10.30 -5.94 -13.89
CA LEU A 231 9.68 -5.04 -14.86
C LEU A 231 8.73 -5.77 -15.81
N GLN A 232 9.11 -6.96 -16.30
CA GLN A 232 8.25 -7.78 -17.16
C GLN A 232 6.95 -8.18 -16.46
N LEU A 233 7.03 -8.61 -15.19
CA LEU A 233 5.85 -8.96 -14.40
C LEU A 233 5.01 -7.73 -14.07
N ALA A 234 5.65 -6.58 -13.80
CA ALA A 234 4.98 -5.32 -13.50
C ALA A 234 4.21 -4.74 -14.70
N VAL A 235 4.68 -4.99 -15.93
CA VAL A 235 3.95 -4.63 -17.15
C VAL A 235 2.60 -5.35 -17.22
N VAL A 236 2.56 -6.63 -16.85
CA VAL A 236 1.37 -7.49 -16.97
C VAL A 236 0.43 -7.33 -15.77
N SER A 237 0.96 -7.09 -14.59
CA SER A 237 0.18 -7.03 -13.34
C SER A 237 -0.91 -5.96 -13.36
N ARG A 238 -2.10 -6.35 -12.93
CA ARG A 238 -3.24 -5.48 -12.65
C ARG A 238 -3.29 -5.00 -11.19
N ASN A 239 -2.49 -5.63 -10.32
CA ASN A 239 -2.40 -5.28 -8.89
C ASN A 239 -1.44 -4.12 -8.60
N ILE A 240 -0.47 -3.87 -9.47
CA ILE A 240 0.41 -2.71 -9.36
C ILE A 240 -0.38 -1.46 -9.74
N ASN A 241 -0.29 -0.42 -8.90
CA ASN A 241 -0.80 0.90 -9.25
C ASN A 241 0.28 1.65 -10.06
N PRO A 242 0.09 1.85 -11.39
CA PRO A 242 1.07 2.52 -12.22
C PRO A 242 1.00 4.05 -12.09
N HIS A 243 -0.07 4.59 -11.50
CA HIS A 243 -0.31 6.02 -11.53
C HIS A 243 0.70 6.79 -10.68
N TRP A 244 1.19 7.90 -11.23
CA TRP A 244 2.17 8.78 -10.60
C TRP A 244 3.51 8.10 -10.28
N LYS A 245 3.88 7.02 -11.00
CA LYS A 245 5.15 6.31 -10.81
C LYS A 245 6.00 6.33 -12.08
N ASN A 246 7.15 7.01 -12.04
CA ASN A 246 8.06 7.18 -13.17
C ASN A 246 8.44 5.88 -13.89
N LEU A 247 8.66 4.79 -13.14
CA LEU A 247 9.07 3.50 -13.70
C LEU A 247 7.90 2.68 -14.27
N MET A 248 6.66 3.09 -14.00
CA MET A 248 5.46 2.33 -14.37
C MET A 248 4.81 2.85 -15.65
N CYS A 249 5.45 3.76 -16.39
CA CYS A 249 5.03 4.11 -17.75
C CYS A 249 4.94 2.86 -18.65
N ILE A 250 5.77 1.85 -18.38
CA ILE A 250 5.78 0.55 -19.07
C ILE A 250 4.48 -0.23 -18.89
N SER A 251 3.68 0.06 -17.86
CA SER A 251 2.37 -0.57 -17.66
C SER A 251 1.33 -0.09 -18.67
N CYS A 252 1.61 1.00 -19.38
CA CYS A 252 0.71 1.58 -20.38
C CYS A 252 1.35 1.68 -21.76
N HIS A 253 2.67 1.88 -21.83
CA HIS A 253 3.39 2.16 -23.06
C HIS A 253 4.32 1.01 -23.48
N LYS A 254 4.39 0.74 -24.79
CA LYS A 254 5.33 -0.22 -25.41
C LYS A 254 6.78 0.26 -25.39
N SER A 255 6.98 1.57 -25.28
CA SER A 255 8.28 2.23 -25.27
C SER A 255 8.21 3.48 -24.38
N ALA A 256 9.35 4.16 -24.17
CA ALA A 256 9.34 5.46 -23.52
C ALA A 256 8.35 6.40 -24.24
N PRO A 257 7.36 6.98 -23.54
CA PRO A 257 6.37 7.83 -24.15
C PRO A 257 6.99 9.14 -24.64
N SER A 258 6.47 9.68 -25.73
CA SER A 258 6.80 11.02 -26.22
C SER A 258 5.54 11.84 -26.40
N LYS A 259 5.64 13.16 -26.20
CA LYS A 259 4.50 14.07 -26.26
C LYS A 259 3.80 13.95 -27.62
N GLY A 260 2.51 13.61 -27.60
CA GLY A 260 1.68 13.47 -28.80
C GLY A 260 1.79 12.14 -29.55
N ASN A 261 2.67 11.22 -29.14
CA ASN A 261 2.73 9.87 -29.68
C ASN A 261 2.86 8.82 -28.56
N PRO A 262 1.77 8.53 -27.85
CA PRO A 262 1.76 7.49 -26.84
C PRO A 262 1.70 6.14 -27.55
N SER A 263 2.84 5.47 -27.70
CA SER A 263 2.89 4.07 -28.14
C SER A 263 2.28 3.19 -27.04
N LEU A 264 0.96 2.99 -27.08
CA LEU A 264 0.21 2.25 -26.05
C LEU A 264 0.29 0.73 -26.23
N LEU A 265 0.21 0.00 -25.11
CA LEU A 265 0.07 -1.46 -25.08
C LEU A 265 -1.26 -1.93 -25.69
N GLY A 266 -1.33 -3.22 -26.01
CA GLY A 266 -2.53 -3.84 -26.59
C GLY A 266 -2.88 -3.29 -27.98
N SER A 267 -4.19 -3.13 -28.20
CA SER A 267 -4.79 -2.58 -29.43
C SER A 267 -4.52 -1.08 -29.64
N GLY A 268 -3.99 -0.39 -28.63
CA GLY A 268 -3.89 1.06 -28.59
C GLY A 268 -5.19 1.76 -28.18
N ASP A 269 -6.26 1.02 -27.89
CA ASP A 269 -7.48 1.57 -27.29
C ASP A 269 -7.24 1.93 -25.82
N LEU A 270 -7.41 3.21 -25.50
CA LEU A 270 -7.16 3.72 -24.16
C LEU A 270 -8.18 3.22 -23.12
N ASN A 271 -9.44 3.03 -23.51
CA ASN A 271 -10.44 2.49 -22.60
C ASN A 271 -10.13 1.03 -22.29
N GLU A 272 -9.73 0.23 -23.29
CA GLU A 272 -9.27 -1.14 -23.08
C GLU A 272 -8.07 -1.17 -22.12
N LEU A 273 -7.09 -0.29 -22.36
CA LEU A 273 -5.89 -0.19 -21.54
C LEU A 273 -6.19 0.15 -20.07
N CYS A 274 -7.00 1.18 -19.81
CA CYS A 274 -7.38 1.56 -18.45
C CYS A 274 -8.22 0.46 -17.78
N ASN A 275 -9.19 -0.10 -18.52
CA ASN A 275 -10.08 -1.13 -18.01
C ASN A 275 -9.39 -2.47 -17.74
N ARG A 276 -8.19 -2.72 -18.29
CA ARG A 276 -7.36 -3.86 -17.91
C ARG A 276 -7.21 -3.99 -16.39
N CYS A 277 -7.03 -2.86 -15.71
CA CYS A 277 -6.98 -2.81 -14.25
C CYS A 277 -8.35 -2.41 -13.67
N HIS A 278 -9.00 -1.37 -14.20
CA HIS A 278 -10.22 -0.79 -13.62
C HIS A 278 -11.49 -1.65 -13.76
N LYS A 279 -11.49 -2.70 -14.59
CA LYS A 279 -12.54 -3.74 -14.61
C LYS A 279 -12.08 -5.07 -13.99
N SER A 280 -10.97 -5.05 -13.26
CA SER A 280 -10.50 -6.19 -12.49
C SER A 280 -10.87 -6.05 -11.03
N GLU A 281 -10.62 -7.10 -10.24
CA GLU A 281 -10.78 -7.05 -8.78
C GLU A 281 -9.75 -6.17 -8.06
N PHE A 282 -8.70 -5.72 -8.76
CA PHE A 282 -7.58 -4.96 -8.19
C PHE A 282 -7.77 -3.45 -8.24
N ALA A 283 -8.58 -2.94 -9.16
CA ALA A 283 -8.86 -1.51 -9.25
C ALA A 283 -10.33 -1.27 -9.55
N ARG A 284 -10.87 -0.28 -8.85
CA ARG A 284 -12.28 0.09 -8.94
C ARG A 284 -12.61 0.64 -10.32
N ALA A 285 -13.74 0.21 -10.89
CA ALA A 285 -14.32 0.81 -12.07
C ALA A 285 -14.70 2.29 -11.86
N ASP A 286 -14.57 3.07 -12.92
CA ASP A 286 -15.04 4.46 -12.93
C ASP A 286 -16.56 4.53 -12.78
N ILE A 287 -17.03 5.66 -12.24
CA ILE A 287 -18.46 5.88 -11.94
C ILE A 287 -19.31 5.92 -13.23
N HIS A 288 -18.69 6.24 -14.37
CA HIS A 288 -19.35 6.26 -15.66
C HIS A 288 -18.86 5.13 -16.55
N PRO A 289 -19.76 4.43 -17.28
CA PRO A 289 -19.35 3.55 -18.36
C PRO A 289 -18.68 4.37 -19.48
N VAL A 290 -17.62 3.81 -20.06
CA VAL A 290 -16.93 4.34 -21.24
C VAL A 290 -17.32 3.56 -22.50
N GLY A 291 -17.12 4.15 -23.68
CA GLY A 291 -17.53 3.57 -24.97
C GLY A 291 -19.00 3.83 -25.34
N ILE A 292 -19.72 4.65 -24.57
CA ILE A 292 -21.12 5.01 -24.81
C ILE A 292 -21.25 6.40 -25.44
N ILE A 293 -22.30 6.61 -26.23
CA ILE A 293 -22.62 7.93 -26.80
C ILE A 293 -23.40 8.74 -25.75
N PRO A 294 -22.96 9.95 -25.38
CA PRO A 294 -23.73 10.82 -24.49
C PRO A 294 -25.13 11.09 -25.03
N SER A 295 -26.13 11.11 -24.16
CA SER A 295 -27.49 11.46 -24.59
C SER A 295 -27.58 12.94 -24.97
N LYS A 296 -28.56 13.29 -25.82
CA LYS A 296 -28.85 14.68 -26.23
C LYS A 296 -29.16 15.64 -25.07
N HIS A 297 -29.42 15.12 -23.87
CA HIS A 297 -29.74 15.90 -22.68
C HIS A 297 -28.51 16.23 -21.82
N VAL A 298 -27.34 15.71 -22.20
CA VAL A 298 -26.06 15.97 -21.53
C VAL A 298 -25.25 16.91 -22.42
N LYS A 299 -24.62 17.92 -21.82
CA LYS A 299 -23.76 18.87 -22.52
C LYS A 299 -22.32 18.66 -22.06
N ILE A 300 -21.54 17.95 -22.86
CA ILE A 300 -20.12 17.71 -22.55
C ILE A 300 -19.32 19.01 -22.77
N PRO A 301 -18.53 19.48 -21.79
CA PRO A 301 -17.64 20.63 -21.97
C PRO A 301 -16.63 20.43 -23.10
N LEU A 302 -16.23 21.52 -23.76
CA LEU A 302 -15.28 21.47 -24.88
C LEU A 302 -13.93 20.87 -24.51
N ASP A 303 -13.49 21.04 -23.25
CA ASP A 303 -12.22 20.53 -22.76
C ASP A 303 -12.27 19.08 -22.25
N MET A 304 -13.45 18.44 -22.32
CA MET A 304 -13.70 17.03 -21.98
C MET A 304 -13.97 16.25 -23.27
N PRO A 305 -12.92 15.79 -23.97
CA PRO A 305 -13.04 15.28 -25.32
C PRO A 305 -13.80 13.95 -25.36
N LEU A 306 -14.60 13.78 -26.41
CA LEU A 306 -15.17 12.48 -26.79
C LEU A 306 -14.23 11.79 -27.78
N GLN A 307 -14.10 10.47 -27.68
CA GLN A 307 -13.39 9.67 -28.65
C GLN A 307 -14.40 9.04 -29.61
N ASN A 308 -14.35 9.42 -30.90
CA ASN A 308 -15.32 8.97 -31.90
C ASN A 308 -16.79 9.19 -31.48
N GLY A 309 -17.08 10.34 -30.86
CA GLY A 309 -18.41 10.70 -30.36
C GLY A 309 -18.86 9.95 -29.10
N LYS A 310 -17.99 9.11 -28.50
CA LYS A 310 -18.27 8.33 -27.29
C LYS A 310 -17.47 8.86 -26.10
N LEU A 311 -18.01 8.66 -24.90
CA LEU A 311 -17.26 8.88 -23.65
C LEU A 311 -16.06 7.93 -23.61
N SER A 312 -14.92 8.43 -23.18
CA SER A 312 -13.73 7.64 -22.88
C SER A 312 -13.22 7.97 -21.49
N CYS A 313 -12.25 7.21 -20.98
CA CYS A 313 -11.56 7.56 -19.74
C CYS A 313 -10.99 8.99 -19.82
N GLU A 314 -10.43 9.37 -20.97
CA GLU A 314 -9.90 10.72 -21.23
C GLU A 314 -10.95 11.82 -21.32
N THR A 315 -12.24 11.49 -21.38
CA THR A 315 -13.26 12.53 -21.25
C THR A 315 -13.20 13.18 -19.86
N CYS A 316 -12.99 12.39 -18.81
CA CYS A 316 -12.95 12.86 -17.42
C CYS A 316 -11.53 13.02 -16.89
N HIS A 317 -10.64 12.12 -17.31
CA HIS A 317 -9.25 12.04 -16.89
C HIS A 317 -8.33 12.74 -17.90
N LEU A 318 -7.18 13.22 -17.44
CA LEU A 318 -6.10 13.77 -18.24
C LEU A 318 -4.82 13.03 -17.86
N SER A 319 -4.59 11.88 -18.49
CA SER A 319 -3.45 11.00 -18.17
C SER A 319 -2.10 11.68 -18.38
N SER A 320 -2.00 12.67 -19.27
CA SER A 320 -0.78 13.45 -19.49
C SER A 320 -0.33 14.25 -18.27
N LEU A 321 -1.20 14.48 -17.28
CA LEU A 321 -0.77 15.06 -15.99
C LEU A 321 0.28 14.18 -15.28
N GLN A 322 0.33 12.90 -15.61
CA GLN A 322 1.28 11.95 -15.05
C GLN A 322 2.66 11.99 -15.73
N GLU A 323 2.82 12.70 -16.86
CA GLU A 323 4.12 12.88 -17.55
C GLU A 323 5.17 13.50 -16.61
N SER A 324 4.72 14.30 -15.64
CA SER A 324 5.57 14.95 -14.64
C SER A 324 5.50 14.24 -13.30
N ALA A 325 5.59 12.91 -13.25
CA ALA A 325 5.53 12.14 -12.00
C ALA A 325 6.65 12.48 -10.96
N LEU A 326 7.61 13.34 -11.33
CA LEU A 326 8.50 14.07 -10.42
C LEU A 326 7.79 15.13 -9.54
N HIS A 327 6.52 15.46 -9.82
CA HIS A 327 5.69 16.41 -9.08
C HIS A 327 4.57 15.72 -8.28
N ILE A 328 4.70 14.43 -7.96
CA ILE A 328 3.72 13.74 -7.09
C ILE A 328 3.49 14.50 -5.79
N ASP A 329 4.51 15.18 -5.27
CA ASP A 329 4.45 15.97 -4.05
C ASP A 329 3.60 17.26 -4.14
N SER A 330 3.22 17.70 -5.34
CA SER A 330 2.29 18.81 -5.57
C SER A 330 1.04 18.32 -6.32
N MET A 331 1.13 18.12 -7.63
CA MET A 331 -0.01 17.81 -8.50
C MET A 331 -0.67 16.46 -8.18
N GLY A 332 0.13 15.44 -7.86
CA GLY A 332 -0.40 14.12 -7.53
C GLY A 332 -1.18 14.09 -6.21
N LYS A 333 -0.80 14.93 -5.24
CA LYS A 333 -1.55 15.06 -3.97
C LYS A 333 -2.87 15.79 -4.13
N GLU A 334 -2.89 16.87 -4.93
CA GLU A 334 -4.09 17.68 -5.15
C GLU A 334 -5.08 17.02 -6.12
N ASN A 335 -4.57 16.26 -7.09
CA ASN A 335 -5.36 15.60 -8.11
C ASN A 335 -4.92 14.12 -8.31
N PRO A 336 -5.07 13.26 -7.29
CA PRO A 336 -4.58 11.88 -7.34
C PRO A 336 -5.22 11.03 -8.43
N LYS A 337 -6.39 11.46 -8.92
CA LYS A 337 -7.15 10.81 -9.99
C LYS A 337 -6.96 11.46 -11.36
N PHE A 338 -6.05 12.43 -11.46
CA PHE A 338 -5.74 13.14 -12.72
C PHE A 338 -7.02 13.58 -13.46
N LEU A 339 -8.02 14.09 -12.73
CA LEU A 339 -9.25 14.63 -13.30
C LEU A 339 -8.95 15.93 -14.06
N ARG A 340 -9.61 16.16 -15.20
CA ARG A 340 -9.49 17.43 -15.95
C ARG A 340 -9.90 18.66 -15.15
N ARG A 341 -10.80 18.48 -14.20
CA ARG A 341 -11.25 19.50 -13.23
C ARG A 341 -11.03 18.97 -11.81
N SER A 342 -9.87 19.27 -11.24
CA SER A 342 -9.56 18.99 -9.84
C SER A 342 -10.21 20.02 -8.91
N GLY A 343 -10.24 19.73 -7.60
CA GLY A 343 -10.73 20.65 -6.58
C GLY A 343 -12.26 20.82 -6.50
N LEU A 344 -13.01 20.33 -7.49
CA LEU A 344 -14.47 20.33 -7.45
C LEU A 344 -14.99 19.28 -6.46
N SER A 345 -16.09 19.61 -5.78
CA SER A 345 -16.91 18.58 -5.14
C SER A 345 -17.45 17.63 -6.20
N ARG A 346 -17.87 16.45 -5.76
CA ARG A 346 -18.43 15.44 -6.66
C ARG A 346 -19.62 15.96 -7.47
N ASN A 347 -20.52 16.71 -6.83
CA ASN A 347 -21.73 17.20 -7.49
C ASN A 347 -21.36 18.25 -8.54
N GLU A 348 -20.47 19.18 -8.20
CA GLU A 348 -19.96 20.17 -9.16
C GLU A 348 -19.30 19.49 -10.37
N PHE A 349 -18.56 18.41 -10.14
CA PHE A 349 -17.98 17.63 -11.24
C PHE A 349 -19.04 16.98 -12.13
N CYS A 350 -20.10 16.40 -11.56
CA CYS A 350 -21.22 15.86 -12.34
C CYS A 350 -21.93 16.96 -13.14
N PHE A 351 -22.07 18.16 -12.57
CA PHE A 351 -22.77 19.28 -13.22
C PHE A 351 -22.00 19.90 -14.38
N LEU A 352 -20.72 19.51 -14.58
CA LEU A 352 -19.98 19.85 -15.79
C LEU A 352 -20.72 19.38 -17.05
N CYS A 353 -21.31 18.18 -16.98
CA CYS A 353 -21.99 17.55 -18.11
C CYS A 353 -23.52 17.58 -17.99
N HIS A 354 -24.03 17.59 -16.76
CA HIS A 354 -25.44 17.50 -16.47
C HIS A 354 -26.01 18.84 -15.96
N ARG A 355 -27.12 19.33 -16.54
CA ARG A 355 -27.73 20.61 -16.11
C ARG A 355 -28.30 20.49 -14.71
N GLN A 356 -27.89 21.32 -13.75
CA GLN A 356 -28.30 21.23 -12.34
C GLN A 356 -29.82 21.19 -12.13
N GLU A 357 -30.60 21.93 -12.92
CA GLU A 357 -32.06 22.06 -12.77
C GLU A 357 -32.79 20.78 -13.17
N THR A 358 -32.32 20.10 -14.21
CA THR A 358 -32.85 18.80 -14.67
C THR A 358 -32.10 17.62 -14.05
N TYR A 359 -30.89 17.89 -13.57
CA TYR A 359 -30.04 17.03 -12.77
C TYR A 359 -30.27 17.36 -11.30
N ARG A 360 -31.55 17.33 -10.90
CA ARG A 360 -31.85 16.57 -9.70
C ARG A 360 -31.21 15.22 -9.97
N ARG A 361 -30.26 14.78 -9.14
CA ARG A 361 -29.95 13.34 -9.10
C ARG A 361 -31.32 12.67 -9.19
N LEU A 362 -31.55 11.83 -10.19
CA LEU A 362 -32.54 10.78 -9.99
C LEU A 362 -31.96 10.05 -8.79
N ASN A 363 -32.38 10.49 -7.60
CA ASN A 363 -32.01 9.86 -6.37
C ASN A 363 -32.64 8.49 -6.55
N PRO A 364 -31.85 7.42 -6.71
CA PRO A 364 -32.41 6.10 -6.96
C PRO A 364 -33.30 5.65 -5.80
N HIS A 365 -33.24 6.39 -4.68
CA HIS A 365 -34.07 6.25 -3.49
C HIS A 365 -35.26 7.23 -3.42
N LEU A 366 -35.61 7.94 -4.50
CA LEU A 366 -36.89 8.66 -4.64
C LEU A 366 -37.72 7.92 -5.68
N GLN A 367 -38.26 6.80 -5.27
CA GLN A 367 -38.90 5.81 -6.14
C GLN A 367 -40.41 5.94 -6.17
N VAL A 368 -40.99 6.70 -5.25
CA VAL A 368 -42.42 6.93 -5.12
C VAL A 368 -42.72 8.42 -5.33
N ASP A 369 -43.80 8.75 -6.02
CA ASP A 369 -44.27 10.12 -6.19
C ASP A 369 -45.17 10.58 -5.01
N GLU A 370 -45.64 11.81 -5.07
CA GLU A 370 -46.49 12.40 -4.01
C GLU A 370 -47.85 11.69 -3.87
N HIS A 371 -48.26 10.91 -4.87
CA HIS A 371 -49.51 10.15 -4.90
C HIS A 371 -49.31 8.67 -4.54
N GLY A 372 -48.09 8.23 -4.23
CA GLY A 372 -47.79 6.84 -3.90
C GLY A 372 -47.49 5.95 -5.11
N HIS A 373 -47.36 6.50 -6.33
CA HIS A 373 -47.04 5.72 -7.52
C HIS A 373 -45.54 5.52 -7.69
N ILE A 374 -45.14 4.34 -8.17
CA ILE A 374 -43.74 4.02 -8.44
C ILE A 374 -43.26 4.75 -9.71
N ARG A 375 -42.18 5.51 -9.58
CA ARG A 375 -41.43 6.16 -10.67
C ARG A 375 -40.55 5.13 -11.38
N LYS A 376 -41.10 4.50 -12.42
CA LYS A 376 -40.47 3.38 -13.16
C LYS A 376 -39.09 3.73 -13.70
N GLU A 377 -38.88 4.97 -14.13
CA GLU A 377 -37.61 5.49 -14.61
C GLU A 377 -36.48 5.43 -13.57
N THR A 378 -36.81 5.56 -12.28
CA THR A 378 -35.83 5.48 -11.18
C THR A 378 -35.33 4.05 -11.00
N CYS A 379 -36.19 3.04 -11.22
CA CYS A 379 -35.82 1.62 -11.13
C CYS A 379 -34.76 1.24 -12.17
N LEU A 380 -34.87 1.81 -13.38
CA LEU A 380 -33.98 1.55 -14.51
C LEU A 380 -32.58 2.19 -14.36
N LEU A 381 -32.30 2.85 -13.24
CA LEU A 381 -30.94 3.27 -12.91
C LEU A 381 -30.07 2.11 -12.42
N CYS A 382 -30.67 1.18 -11.68
CA CYS A 382 -29.97 0.03 -11.13
C CYS A 382 -30.29 -1.23 -11.95
N HIS A 383 -31.55 -1.39 -12.33
CA HIS A 383 -32.06 -2.58 -12.99
C HIS A 383 -32.06 -2.45 -14.51
N ALA A 384 -31.73 -3.54 -15.21
CA ALA A 384 -31.76 -3.60 -16.67
C ALA A 384 -33.19 -3.66 -17.23
N SER A 385 -34.14 -4.07 -16.41
CA SER A 385 -35.58 -4.12 -16.70
C SER A 385 -36.37 -3.81 -15.42
N LEU A 386 -37.67 -3.51 -15.54
CA LEU A 386 -38.53 -3.30 -14.38
C LEU A 386 -38.72 -4.63 -13.64
N PRO A 387 -38.29 -4.75 -12.36
CA PRO A 387 -38.49 -5.95 -11.58
C PRO A 387 -39.97 -6.17 -11.22
N ASP A 388 -40.36 -7.42 -11.03
CA ASP A 388 -41.63 -7.74 -10.38
C ASP A 388 -41.50 -7.52 -8.87
N ILE A 389 -42.26 -6.55 -8.36
CA ILE A 389 -42.21 -6.10 -6.96
C ILE A 389 -42.86 -7.07 -5.96
N TYR A 390 -43.50 -8.15 -6.46
CA TYR A 390 -44.11 -9.19 -5.63
C TYR A 390 -43.21 -10.42 -5.47
N LEU A 391 -42.13 -10.52 -6.24
CA LEU A 391 -41.21 -11.66 -6.18
C LEU A 391 -40.16 -11.50 -5.07
N PHE A 392 -39.77 -12.64 -4.51
CA PHE A 392 -38.73 -12.76 -3.50
C PHE A 392 -37.37 -13.00 -4.16
N GLY A 393 -36.28 -12.48 -3.58
CA GLY A 393 -34.93 -12.87 -3.99
C GLY A 393 -34.30 -12.05 -5.13
N PRO A 394 -32.99 -11.74 -5.04
CA PRO A 394 -32.26 -11.00 -6.07
C PRO A 394 -32.03 -11.79 -7.37
N GLU A 395 -32.32 -13.08 -7.41
CA GLU A 395 -32.32 -13.90 -8.63
C GLU A 395 -33.43 -13.50 -9.61
N ASN A 396 -34.48 -12.84 -9.12
CA ASN A 396 -35.61 -12.37 -9.93
C ASN A 396 -35.42 -10.95 -10.46
N VAL A 397 -34.22 -10.37 -10.30
CA VAL A 397 -33.89 -9.04 -10.81
C VAL A 397 -32.64 -9.08 -11.68
N ILE A 398 -32.63 -8.23 -12.71
CA ILE A 398 -31.48 -8.11 -13.63
C ILE A 398 -30.89 -6.72 -13.44
N PHE A 399 -29.57 -6.64 -13.26
CA PHE A 399 -28.84 -5.38 -13.13
C PHE A 399 -28.16 -5.02 -14.45
N ILE A 400 -27.95 -3.72 -14.67
CA ILE A 400 -27.24 -3.20 -15.85
C ILE A 400 -25.73 -3.52 -15.78
N VAL A 401 -25.17 -3.62 -14.57
CA VAL A 401 -23.77 -3.96 -14.31
C VAL A 401 -23.64 -5.37 -13.73
N ALA A 402 -22.45 -5.94 -13.82
CA ALA A 402 -22.16 -7.27 -13.30
C ALA A 402 -22.16 -7.35 -11.76
N ASP A 403 -21.76 -6.28 -11.05
CA ASP A 403 -21.85 -6.19 -9.59
C ASP A 403 -22.69 -4.96 -9.18
N PRO A 404 -23.88 -5.14 -8.59
CA PRO A 404 -24.75 -4.03 -8.20
C PRO A 404 -24.13 -3.09 -7.15
N ASN A 405 -23.09 -3.52 -6.41
CA ASN A 405 -22.36 -2.64 -5.50
C ASN A 405 -21.67 -1.50 -6.24
N GLU A 406 -21.34 -1.64 -7.52
CA GLU A 406 -20.70 -0.57 -8.31
C GLU A 406 -21.56 0.70 -8.32
N TYR A 407 -22.89 0.57 -8.35
CA TYR A 407 -23.81 1.70 -8.23
C TYR A 407 -23.77 2.33 -6.84
N CYS A 408 -23.90 1.49 -5.81
CA CYS A 408 -23.89 1.94 -4.43
C CYS A 408 -22.59 2.68 -4.10
N ILE A 409 -21.44 2.05 -4.38
CA ILE A 409 -20.10 2.59 -4.13
C ILE A 409 -19.78 3.76 -5.08
N GLY A 410 -20.37 3.75 -6.28
CA GLY A 410 -20.48 4.87 -7.22
C GLY A 410 -20.84 6.16 -6.50
N CYS A 411 -22.04 6.15 -5.91
CA CYS A 411 -22.62 7.28 -5.20
C CYS A 411 -22.10 7.44 -3.76
N HIS A 412 -21.76 6.34 -3.08
CA HIS A 412 -21.34 6.26 -1.67
C HIS A 412 -19.90 5.69 -1.56
N PRO A 413 -18.86 6.49 -1.86
CA PRO A 413 -17.47 6.03 -1.90
C PRO A 413 -16.93 5.82 -0.49
N GLY A 414 -15.89 5.00 -0.36
CA GLY A 414 -15.19 4.78 0.92
C GLY A 414 -15.85 3.75 1.84
N PHE A 415 -17.11 3.40 1.61
CA PHE A 415 -17.84 2.41 2.42
C PHE A 415 -17.52 0.95 2.07
N SER A 416 -16.80 0.70 0.98
CA SER A 416 -16.28 -0.64 0.64
C SER A 416 -15.13 -1.08 1.55
N GLU A 417 -14.35 -0.12 2.08
CA GLU A 417 -13.18 -0.39 2.92
C GLU A 417 -13.38 0.10 4.36
N ASN A 418 -14.05 1.24 4.54
CA ASN A 418 -14.31 1.88 5.83
C ASN A 418 -15.79 1.81 6.17
N HIS A 419 -16.36 0.61 6.14
CA HIS A 419 -17.74 0.42 6.56
C HIS A 419 -17.88 0.79 8.05
N PRO A 420 -18.92 1.53 8.50
CA PRO A 420 -19.05 1.99 9.88
C PRO A 420 -19.11 0.86 10.92
N ALA A 421 -19.40 -0.36 10.48
CA ALA A 421 -19.32 -1.57 11.30
C ALA A 421 -17.88 -2.13 11.47
N GLY A 422 -16.85 -1.43 10.98
CA GLY A 422 -15.44 -1.76 11.19
C GLY A 422 -14.90 -2.95 10.40
N GLY A 423 -15.68 -3.56 9.50
CA GLY A 423 -15.28 -4.77 8.76
C GLY A 423 -15.65 -4.77 7.28
N ARG A 424 -14.82 -5.43 6.47
CA ARG A 424 -15.07 -5.71 5.04
C ARG A 424 -16.09 -6.86 4.91
N HIS A 425 -17.33 -6.53 4.56
CA HIS A 425 -18.42 -7.50 4.44
C HIS A 425 -18.81 -7.82 2.99
N LEU A 426 -18.30 -7.11 1.98
CA LEU A 426 -18.65 -7.33 0.58
C LEU A 426 -17.94 -8.56 -0.03
N VAL A 427 -18.12 -9.71 0.59
CA VAL A 427 -17.40 -10.96 0.31
C VAL A 427 -18.35 -12.15 0.23
N LYS A 428 -17.85 -13.29 -0.25
CA LYS A 428 -18.57 -14.56 -0.15
C LYS A 428 -18.58 -15.01 1.33
N PRO A 429 -19.75 -15.22 1.95
CA PRO A 429 -19.80 -15.65 3.34
C PRO A 429 -19.31 -17.07 3.54
N SER A 430 -18.93 -17.41 4.77
CA SER A 430 -18.63 -18.80 5.15
C SER A 430 -19.90 -19.66 5.10
N ALA A 431 -19.75 -20.98 4.98
CA ALA A 431 -20.90 -21.91 4.96
C ALA A 431 -21.86 -21.72 6.16
N LYS A 432 -21.29 -21.41 7.33
CA LYS A 432 -22.07 -21.12 8.54
C LYS A 432 -22.93 -19.86 8.40
N ILE A 433 -22.35 -18.79 7.86
CA ILE A 433 -23.07 -17.51 7.65
C ILE A 433 -24.09 -17.66 6.52
N LEU A 434 -23.74 -18.37 5.44
CA LEU A 434 -24.66 -18.68 4.35
C LEU A 434 -25.94 -19.34 4.87
N LYS A 435 -25.81 -20.36 5.72
CA LYS A 435 -26.97 -21.02 6.35
C LYS A 435 -27.82 -20.06 7.19
N ALA A 436 -27.19 -19.11 7.89
CA ALA A 436 -27.90 -18.11 8.69
C ALA A 436 -28.66 -17.09 7.82
N LEU A 437 -28.13 -16.78 6.64
CA LEU A 437 -28.74 -15.90 5.64
C LEU A 437 -29.88 -16.61 4.89
N GLU A 438 -29.69 -17.86 4.47
CA GLU A 438 -30.72 -18.69 3.82
C GLU A 438 -31.96 -18.88 4.71
N THR A 439 -31.77 -18.91 6.03
CA THR A 439 -32.85 -19.05 7.02
C THR A 439 -33.31 -17.73 7.64
N SER A 440 -32.84 -16.59 7.12
CA SER A 440 -33.10 -15.27 7.70
C SER A 440 -34.59 -14.94 7.75
N VAL A 441 -35.34 -15.22 6.70
CA VAL A 441 -36.79 -14.97 6.67
C VAL A 441 -37.52 -15.79 7.74
N GLN A 442 -37.19 -17.08 7.91
CA GLN A 442 -37.82 -17.94 8.91
C GLN A 442 -37.41 -17.55 10.33
N ARG A 443 -36.15 -17.17 10.53
CA ARG A 443 -35.58 -16.92 11.87
C ARG A 443 -35.88 -15.52 12.40
N ILE A 444 -35.80 -14.51 11.53
CA ILE A 444 -35.90 -13.10 11.93
C ILE A 444 -36.94 -12.31 11.12
N GLY A 445 -37.67 -12.95 10.21
CA GLY A 445 -38.72 -12.30 9.41
C GLY A 445 -38.21 -11.35 8.34
N VAL A 446 -36.89 -11.28 8.11
CA VAL A 446 -36.25 -10.30 7.23
C VAL A 446 -35.41 -11.03 6.19
N GLU A 447 -35.54 -10.62 4.93
CA GLU A 447 -34.66 -11.08 3.87
C GLU A 447 -33.32 -10.35 3.93
N LEU A 448 -32.23 -11.10 3.94
CA LEU A 448 -30.87 -10.60 3.77
C LEU A 448 -30.30 -11.11 2.43
N PRO A 449 -30.60 -10.43 1.31
CA PRO A 449 -30.35 -10.96 -0.03
C PRO A 449 -28.85 -11.04 -0.34
N LEU A 450 -28.44 -12.09 -1.06
CA LEU A 450 -27.09 -12.25 -1.60
C LEU A 450 -27.11 -12.11 -3.12
N TYR A 451 -26.15 -11.40 -3.70
CA TYR A 451 -26.00 -11.36 -5.15
C TYR A 451 -24.84 -12.27 -5.56
N GLN A 452 -25.11 -13.27 -6.41
CA GLN A 452 -24.13 -14.29 -6.83
C GLN A 452 -23.38 -14.93 -5.62
N GLY A 453 -24.10 -15.16 -4.52
CA GLY A 453 -23.56 -15.75 -3.29
C GLY A 453 -22.64 -14.83 -2.47
N LYS A 454 -22.55 -13.54 -2.81
CA LYS A 454 -21.78 -12.54 -2.06
C LYS A 454 -22.71 -11.59 -1.30
N VAL A 455 -22.25 -11.13 -0.15
CA VAL A 455 -22.88 -10.02 0.57
C VAL A 455 -22.63 -8.74 -0.22
N VAL A 456 -23.69 -7.96 -0.38
CA VAL A 456 -23.72 -6.70 -1.10
C VAL A 456 -24.27 -5.60 -0.20
N CYS A 457 -24.14 -4.33 -0.59
CA CYS A 457 -24.74 -3.22 0.14
C CYS A 457 -26.24 -3.46 0.40
N ALA A 458 -26.94 -4.02 -0.59
CA ALA A 458 -28.37 -4.34 -0.51
C ALA A 458 -28.71 -5.50 0.47
N THR A 459 -27.71 -6.26 0.94
CA THR A 459 -27.89 -7.30 1.97
C THR A 459 -28.24 -6.68 3.32
N CYS A 460 -27.63 -5.54 3.65
CA CYS A 460 -27.85 -4.83 4.92
C CYS A 460 -28.74 -3.59 4.76
N HIS A 461 -28.72 -2.96 3.59
CA HIS A 461 -29.50 -1.78 3.25
C HIS A 461 -30.63 -2.14 2.30
N ASN A 462 -31.82 -1.57 2.49
CA ASN A 462 -32.90 -1.65 1.53
C ASN A 462 -32.93 -0.35 0.71
N PRO A 463 -32.35 -0.30 -0.50
CA PRO A 463 -32.28 0.95 -1.25
C PRO A 463 -33.66 1.49 -1.67
N HIS A 464 -34.72 0.71 -1.47
CA HIS A 464 -36.05 1.06 -1.92
C HIS A 464 -36.83 1.95 -0.95
N ASP A 465 -37.77 2.73 -1.49
CA ASP A 465 -38.77 3.43 -0.69
C ASP A 465 -39.86 2.49 -0.17
N LEU A 466 -40.55 2.93 0.89
CA LEU A 466 -41.68 2.18 1.42
C LEU A 466 -42.74 2.00 0.34
N GLY A 467 -43.27 0.78 0.27
CA GLY A 467 -44.34 0.45 -0.66
C GLY A 467 -43.86 0.14 -2.07
N VAL A 468 -42.56 0.26 -2.37
CA VAL A 468 -42.02 -0.20 -3.66
C VAL A 468 -42.01 -1.71 -3.72
N ILE A 469 -41.33 -2.38 -2.78
CA ILE A 469 -41.37 -3.84 -2.65
C ILE A 469 -42.64 -4.24 -1.91
N LYS A 470 -43.37 -5.23 -2.44
CA LYS A 470 -44.63 -5.73 -1.85
C LYS A 470 -44.44 -7.02 -1.05
N TYR A 471 -43.35 -7.76 -1.27
CA TYR A 471 -43.04 -8.92 -0.45
C TYR A 471 -42.55 -8.48 0.96
N PRO A 472 -43.24 -8.85 2.06
CA PRO A 472 -43.00 -8.24 3.37
C PRO A 472 -41.56 -8.34 3.89
N ALA A 473 -40.95 -9.54 3.86
CA ALA A 473 -39.59 -9.74 4.38
C ALA A 473 -38.54 -8.94 3.60
N SER A 474 -38.78 -8.73 2.30
CA SER A 474 -37.92 -7.99 1.38
C SER A 474 -38.09 -6.47 1.53
N ALA A 475 -39.29 -6.01 1.91
CA ALA A 475 -39.62 -4.60 2.10
C ALA A 475 -39.09 -3.99 3.40
N GLU A 476 -38.64 -4.84 4.34
CA GLU A 476 -38.16 -4.40 5.65
C GLU A 476 -36.98 -3.42 5.54
N GLY A 477 -36.92 -2.46 6.47
CA GLY A 477 -35.85 -1.44 6.51
C GLY A 477 -36.02 -0.24 5.58
N SER A 478 -36.99 -0.26 4.66
CA SER A 478 -37.25 0.82 3.68
C SER A 478 -37.55 2.20 4.31
N GLN A 479 -38.01 2.25 5.55
CA GLN A 479 -38.28 3.50 6.30
C GLN A 479 -37.20 3.88 7.32
N ARG A 480 -36.20 3.02 7.53
CA ARG A 480 -35.24 3.23 8.62
C ARG A 480 -34.15 4.21 8.21
N LYS A 481 -33.50 4.82 9.21
CA LYS A 481 -32.30 5.63 9.01
C LYS A 481 -31.24 4.80 8.30
N ASN A 482 -30.62 5.36 7.25
CA ASN A 482 -29.70 4.67 6.35
C ASN A 482 -30.30 3.42 5.68
N LYS A 483 -31.62 3.25 5.70
CA LYS A 483 -32.35 2.14 5.12
C LYS A 483 -31.91 0.75 5.63
N LEU A 484 -31.50 0.63 6.89
CA LEU A 484 -31.03 -0.67 7.42
C LEU A 484 -32.16 -1.69 7.54
N ARG A 485 -31.96 -2.89 6.98
CA ARG A 485 -32.90 -4.03 7.06
C ARG A 485 -33.07 -4.57 8.46
N LEU A 486 -32.09 -4.37 9.33
CA LEU A 486 -32.13 -4.72 10.75
C LEU A 486 -31.83 -3.49 11.61
N MET A 487 -32.27 -3.50 12.87
CA MET A 487 -31.95 -2.42 13.81
C MET A 487 -30.43 -2.36 14.03
N PRO A 488 -29.83 -1.16 14.06
CA PRO A 488 -28.40 -1.00 14.29
C PRO A 488 -28.00 -1.56 15.66
N GLY A 489 -26.76 -2.03 15.78
CA GLY A 489 -26.23 -2.67 16.98
C GLY A 489 -26.20 -4.19 16.87
N ILE A 490 -26.42 -4.89 17.99
CA ILE A 490 -26.23 -6.36 18.05
C ILE A 490 -27.17 -7.10 17.09
N THR A 491 -28.41 -6.66 16.92
CA THR A 491 -29.41 -7.28 16.04
C THR A 491 -28.96 -7.32 14.58
N GLN A 492 -28.30 -6.26 14.11
CA GLN A 492 -27.74 -6.21 12.76
C GLN A 492 -26.66 -7.29 12.58
N CYS A 493 -25.80 -7.46 13.57
CA CYS A 493 -24.72 -8.44 13.53
C CYS A 493 -25.26 -9.87 13.65
N THR A 494 -26.17 -10.14 14.60
CA THR A 494 -26.73 -11.48 14.86
C THR A 494 -27.71 -11.95 13.78
N GLY A 495 -28.11 -11.05 12.88
CA GLY A 495 -28.74 -11.40 11.62
C GLY A 495 -27.88 -12.35 10.77
N CYS A 496 -26.55 -12.27 10.86
CA CYS A 496 -25.61 -13.15 10.14
C CYS A 496 -24.74 -13.99 11.09
N HIS A 497 -24.37 -13.41 12.23
CA HIS A 497 -23.51 -13.98 13.27
C HIS A 497 -24.34 -14.45 14.47
N TRP A 498 -25.39 -15.22 14.20
CA TRP A 498 -26.36 -15.69 15.20
C TRP A 498 -25.74 -16.55 16.32
N ASP A 499 -24.53 -17.06 16.10
CA ASP A 499 -23.73 -17.83 17.05
C ASP A 499 -22.91 -16.97 18.02
N LYS A 500 -22.90 -15.65 17.82
CA LYS A 500 -22.16 -14.68 18.63
C LYS A 500 -23.09 -13.78 19.47
N GLY A 501 -24.39 -14.05 19.43
CA GLY A 501 -25.45 -13.26 20.05
C GLY A 501 -25.92 -13.79 21.38
#